data_AF-A0A0D0DMC7-F1
#
_entry.id   AF-A0A0D0DMC7-F1
#
_cell.length_a   1.000
_cell.length_b   1.000
_cell.length_c   1.000
_cell.angle_alpha   90.00
_cell.angle_beta   90.00
_cell.angle_gamma   90.00
#
_symmetry.space_group_name_H-M   'P 1'
#
loop_
_entity.id
_entity.type
_entity.pdbx_description
1 polymer ?
#
loop_
_entity_poly.entity_id
_entity_poly.type
_entity_poly.pdbx_seq_one_letter_code
_entity_poly.pdbx_strand_id
1 'polypeptide(L)'
;LESLASCLESKHKITDMTPEEKNVLNLLKHVNTISACILGSKASYFFICNEIYSYFGYFDLPHLFFTFNPSIAHSSIFQVM
;
A
#
# COMPACT_ATOMS: atom_id res chain seq x y z
N LEU A 1 18.06 2.98 -11.57
CA LEU A 1 16.97 2.35 -10.78
C LEU A 1 17.45 1.97 -9.38
N GLU A 2 18.58 1.29 -9.23
CA GLU A 2 19.16 0.94 -7.91
C GLU A 2 19.40 2.17 -7.02
N SER A 3 19.99 3.26 -7.55
CA SER A 3 20.18 4.52 -6.80
C SER A 3 18.87 5.07 -6.20
N LEU A 4 17.79 5.05 -6.98
CA LEU A 4 16.48 5.55 -6.54
C LEU A 4 15.83 4.61 -5.51
N ALA A 5 15.99 3.30 -5.69
CA ALA A 5 15.51 2.30 -4.72
C ALA A 5 16.24 2.46 -3.37
N SER A 6 17.56 2.60 -3.38
CA SER A 6 18.36 2.87 -2.17
C SER A 6 18.05 4.23 -1.54
N CYS A 7 17.73 5.25 -2.35
CA CYS A 7 17.30 6.56 -1.86
C CYS A 7 15.94 6.49 -1.15
N LEU A 8 14.99 5.72 -1.71
CA LEU A 8 13.68 5.48 -1.08
C LEU A 8 13.80 4.65 0.20
N GLU A 9 14.67 3.64 0.22
CA GLU A 9 14.90 2.77 1.37
C GLU A 9 15.60 3.50 2.52
N SER A 10 16.55 4.39 2.21
CA SER A 10 17.27 5.23 3.19
C SER A 10 16.46 6.42 3.73
N LYS A 11 15.17 6.57 3.34
CA LYS A 11 14.29 7.69 3.74
C LYS A 11 14.92 9.07 3.53
N HIS A 12 15.73 9.25 2.48
CA HIS A 12 16.28 10.57 2.19
C HIS A 12 15.17 11.53 1.73
N LYS A 13 15.27 12.83 2.08
CA LYS A 13 14.25 13.81 1.72
C LYS A 13 14.13 13.87 0.19
N ILE A 14 12.88 13.85 -0.29
CA ILE A 14 12.52 13.95 -1.72
C ILE A 14 13.09 15.23 -2.37
N THR A 15 13.47 16.22 -1.57
CA THR A 15 14.09 17.48 -2.02
C THR A 15 15.42 17.27 -2.74
N ASP A 16 16.16 16.22 -2.37
CA ASP A 16 17.56 16.04 -2.80
C ASP A 16 17.69 15.15 -4.04
N MET A 17 16.55 14.75 -4.64
CA MET A 17 16.52 13.92 -5.85
C MET A 17 16.91 14.69 -7.10
N THR A 18 17.69 14.05 -7.95
CA THR A 18 18.01 14.51 -9.31
C THR A 18 16.74 14.63 -10.17
N PRO A 19 16.73 15.45 -11.24
CA PRO A 19 15.57 15.59 -12.11
C PRO A 19 15.13 14.27 -12.77
N GLU A 20 16.08 13.39 -13.09
CA GLU A 20 15.81 12.07 -13.67
C GLU A 20 15.12 11.14 -12.66
N GLU A 21 15.59 11.14 -11.40
CA GLU A 21 14.97 10.40 -10.31
C GLU A 21 13.54 10.86 -10.04
N LYS A 22 13.28 12.17 -10.08
CA LYS A 22 11.93 12.73 -9.97
C LYS A 22 11.02 12.24 -11.09
N ASN A 23 11.51 12.17 -12.32
CA ASN A 23 10.73 11.65 -13.46
C ASN A 23 10.38 10.17 -13.29
N VAL A 24 11.33 9.34 -12.87
CA VAL A 24 11.07 7.91 -12.61
C VAL A 24 10.09 7.73 -11.46
N LEU A 25 10.20 8.52 -10.39
CA LEU A 25 9.25 8.50 -9.28
C LEU A 25 7.84 8.91 -9.73
N ASN A 26 7.74 9.91 -10.60
CA ASN A 26 6.46 10.35 -11.15
C ASN A 26 5.83 9.27 -12.04
N LEU A 27 6.63 8.60 -12.87
CA LEU A 27 6.18 7.46 -13.66
C LEU A 27 5.67 6.33 -12.76
N LEU A 28 6.42 5.99 -11.71
CA LEU A 28 6.02 4.97 -10.74
C LEU A 28 4.68 5.33 -10.06
N LYS A 29 4.47 6.59 -9.72
CA LYS A 29 3.18 7.06 -9.19
C LYS A 29 2.05 6.83 -10.19
N HIS A 30 2.21 7.23 -11.45
CA HIS A 30 1.19 7.00 -12.47
C HIS A 30 0.87 5.52 -12.68
N VAL A 31 1.89 4.66 -12.75
CA VAL A 31 1.71 3.21 -12.88
C VAL A 31 0.96 2.65 -11.67
N ASN A 32 1.32 3.08 -10.44
CA ASN A 32 0.62 2.65 -9.24
C ASN A 32 -0.84 3.12 -9.19
N THR A 33 -1.13 4.34 -9.65
CA THR A 33 -2.50 4.85 -9.75
C THR A 33 -3.34 4.02 -10.72
N ILE A 34 -2.81 3.69 -11.89
CA ILE A 34 -3.51 2.83 -12.87
C ILE A 34 -3.67 1.41 -12.30
N SER A 35 -2.62 0.87 -11.69
CA SER A 35 -2.63 -0.44 -11.06
C SER A 35 -3.66 -0.55 -9.93
N ALA A 36 -3.91 0.52 -9.18
CA ALA A 36 -4.91 0.53 -8.12
C ALA A 36 -6.34 0.26 -8.63
N CYS A 37 -6.62 0.57 -9.90
CA CYS A 37 -7.90 0.27 -10.55
C CYS A 37 -8.00 -1.19 -11.03
N ILE A 38 -6.89 -1.93 -11.05
CA ILE A 38 -6.86 -3.34 -11.48
C ILE A 38 -7.12 -4.23 -10.26
N LEU A 39 -8.27 -4.89 -10.24
CA LEU A 39 -8.65 -5.85 -9.20
C LEU A 39 -7.58 -6.94 -9.03
N GLY A 40 -7.21 -7.22 -7.77
CA GLY A 40 -6.20 -8.23 -7.44
C GLY A 40 -4.76 -7.73 -7.56
N SER A 41 -4.53 -6.52 -8.05
CA SER A 41 -3.20 -5.90 -8.00
C SER A 41 -2.81 -5.55 -6.55
N LYS A 42 -1.50 -5.49 -6.27
CA LYS A 42 -0.99 -5.05 -4.97
C LYS A 42 -1.43 -3.61 -4.62
N ALA A 43 -1.51 -2.74 -5.63
CA ALA A 43 -1.95 -1.36 -5.44
C ALA A 43 -3.45 -1.29 -5.08
N SER A 44 -4.29 -2.14 -5.69
CA SER A 44 -5.72 -2.23 -5.37
C SER A 44 -5.96 -2.70 -3.94
N TYR A 45 -5.15 -3.66 -3.47
CA TYR A 45 -5.18 -4.13 -2.08
C TYR A 45 -4.90 -2.99 -1.10
N PHE A 46 -3.81 -2.23 -1.31
CA PHE A 46 -3.49 -1.09 -0.44
C PHE A 46 -4.56 0.00 -0.48
N PHE A 47 -5.13 0.27 -1.67
CA PHE A 47 -6.21 1.24 -1.82
C PHE A 47 -7.44 0.85 -0.98
N ILE A 48 -7.90 -0.40 -1.10
CA ILE A 48 -9.05 -0.91 -0.32
C ILE A 48 -8.75 -0.89 1.18
N CYS A 49 -7.55 -1.29 1.60
CA CYS A 49 -7.16 -1.19 3.00
C CYS A 49 -7.26 0.25 3.50
N ASN A 50 -6.68 1.22 2.80
CA ASN A 50 -6.75 2.63 3.17
C ASN A 50 -8.18 3.16 3.21
N GLU A 51 -9.03 2.71 2.31
CA GLU A 51 -10.46 3.06 2.31
C GLU A 51 -11.13 2.57 3.60
N ILE A 52 -10.91 1.31 3.98
CA ILE A 52 -11.39 0.75 5.26
C ILE A 52 -10.86 1.56 6.44
N TYR A 53 -9.55 1.82 6.51
CA TYR A 53 -8.96 2.65 7.58
C TYR A 53 -9.62 4.03 7.66
N SER A 54 -9.89 4.65 6.51
CA SER A 54 -10.52 5.97 6.42
C SER A 54 -11.96 5.94 6.92
N TYR A 55 -12.73 4.90 6.60
CA TYR A 55 -14.08 4.71 7.13
C TYR A 55 -14.06 4.56 8.67
N PHE A 56 -13.17 3.73 9.21
CA PHE A 56 -13.04 3.57 10.66
C PHE A 56 -12.65 4.87 11.34
N GLY A 57 -11.68 5.59 10.76
CA GLY A 57 -11.27 6.91 11.25
C GLY A 57 -12.39 7.95 11.20
N TYR A 58 -13.26 7.91 10.18
CA TYR A 58 -14.43 8.80 10.09
C TYR A 58 -15.47 8.53 11.19
N PHE A 59 -15.65 7.26 11.59
CA PHE A 59 -16.61 6.87 12.62
C PHE A 59 -16.00 6.79 14.03
N ASP A 60 -14.74 7.22 14.22
CA ASP A 60 -13.98 7.10 15.48
C ASP A 60 -13.98 5.67 16.06
N LEU A 61 -14.11 4.66 15.19
CA LEU A 61 -14.13 3.27 15.59
C LEU A 61 -12.70 2.79 15.83
N PRO A 62 -12.43 2.04 16.91
CA PRO A 62 -11.13 1.42 17.10
C PRO A 62 -10.84 0.51 15.90
N HIS A 63 -9.60 0.58 15.42
CA HIS A 63 -9.08 -0.24 14.34
C HIS A 63 -8.98 -1.72 14.74
N LEU A 64 -10.13 -2.38 14.86
CA LEU A 64 -10.26 -3.82 15.10
C LEU A 64 -10.27 -4.54 13.75
N PHE A 65 -9.09 -4.94 13.28
CA PHE A 65 -8.97 -5.78 12.09
C PHE A 65 -9.15 -7.24 12.47
N PHE A 66 -10.32 -7.80 12.14
CA PHE A 66 -10.41 -9.23 11.95
C PHE A 66 -9.90 -9.54 10.55
N THR A 67 -8.61 -9.89 10.45
CA THR A 67 -8.10 -10.54 9.24
C THR A 67 -8.65 -11.96 9.20
N PHE A 68 -9.83 -12.12 8.62
CA PHE A 68 -10.31 -13.41 8.20
C PHE A 68 -9.41 -13.88 7.07
N ASN A 69 -8.45 -14.75 7.37
CA ASN A 69 -7.70 -15.40 6.32
C ASN A 69 -8.67 -16.36 5.61
N PRO A 70 -9.01 -16.15 4.33
CA PRO A 70 -9.90 -17.05 3.60
C PRO A 70 -9.25 -18.42 3.34
N SER A 71 -7.94 -18.55 3.57
CA SER A 71 -7.22 -19.83 3.50
C SER A 71 -7.23 -20.54 4.85
N ILE A 72 -8.03 -21.59 4.94
CA ILE A 72 -8.05 -22.55 6.05
C ILE A 72 -6.67 -23.20 6.27
N ALA A 73 -5.82 -23.26 5.25
CA ALA A 73 -4.55 -23.98 5.30
C ALA A 73 -3.41 -23.22 6.01
N HIS A 74 -3.50 -21.88 6.15
CA HIS A 74 -2.33 -21.07 6.56
C HIS A 74 -2.60 -20.02 7.65
N SER A 75 -3.75 -20.05 8.34
CA SER A 75 -3.92 -19.24 9.55
C SER A 75 -4.82 -19.92 10.57
N SER A 76 -4.22 -20.30 11.71
CA SER A 76 -4.86 -21.09 12.75
C SER A 76 -5.52 -20.27 13.87
N ILE A 77 -5.53 -18.94 13.79
CA ILE A 77 -5.80 -18.11 14.98
C ILE A 77 -7.20 -17.47 14.98
N PHE A 78 -7.86 -17.33 13.83
CA PHE A 78 -9.23 -16.77 13.78
C PHE A 78 -10.12 -17.54 12.80
N GLN A 79 -10.57 -18.72 13.23
CA GLN A 79 -11.77 -19.34 12.68
C GLN A 79 -12.97 -18.80 13.47
N VAL A 80 -13.83 -18.03 12.82
CA VAL A 80 -15.16 -17.73 13.38
C VAL A 80 -16.05 -18.91 13.02
N MET A 81 -16.50 -19.62 14.05
CA MET A 81 -17.55 -20.64 13.98
C MET A 81 -18.91 -19.98 13.71
#